data_AF-A0A2N3IJ17-F1
#
_entry.id   AF-A0A2N3IJ17-F1
#
_cell.length_a   1.000
_cell.length_b   1.000
_cell.length_c   1.000
_cell.angle_alpha   90.00
_cell.angle_beta   90.00
_cell.angle_gamma   90.00
#
_symmetry.space_group_name_H-M   'P 1'
#
loop_
_entity.id
_entity.type
_entity.pdbx_description
1 polymer ?
#
loop_
_entity_poly.entity_id
_entity_poly.type
_entity_poly.pdbx_seq_one_letter_code
_entity_poly.pdbx_strand_id
1 'polypeptide(L)' 'MKVSALKLKSWSEEVISPLAWQRIILKALPTLKEMGFELNALMNPSETLILSEKAFEVIDAVVKELYQTEILPELVTA' A
#
# COMPACT_ATOMS: atom_id res chain seq x y z
N MET A 1 -8.93 1.30 -12.21
CA MET A 1 -7.81 0.77 -11.43
C MET A 1 -8.30 0.23 -10.10
N LYS A 2 -8.07 -1.06 -9.86
CA LYS A 2 -8.32 -1.75 -8.60
C LYS A 2 -7.01 -2.36 -8.12
N VAL A 3 -6.60 -2.01 -6.90
CA VAL A 3 -5.38 -2.55 -6.29
C VAL A 3 -5.73 -3.19 -4.96
N SER A 4 -5.41 -4.47 -4.80
CA SER A 4 -5.62 -5.19 -3.54
C SER A 4 -4.54 -4.78 -2.55
N ALA A 5 -4.95 -4.25 -1.38
CA ALA A 5 -4.02 -3.91 -0.32
C ALA A 5 -3.23 -5.13 0.18
N LEU A 6 -3.86 -6.31 0.19
CA LEU A 6 -3.21 -7.56 0.56
C LEU A 6 -2.10 -7.95 -0.41
N LYS A 7 -2.33 -7.83 -1.72
CA LYS A 7 -1.29 -8.11 -2.73
C LYS A 7 -0.10 -7.17 -2.61
N LEU A 8 -0.36 -5.87 -2.38
CA LEU A 8 0.72 -4.90 -2.14
C LEU A 8 1.51 -5.21 -0.88
N LYS A 9 0.82 -5.59 0.20
CA LYS A 9 1.45 -6.02 1.44
C LYS A 9 2.41 -7.17 1.18
N SER A 10 1.92 -8.28 0.63
CA SER A 10 2.73 -9.47 0.31
C SER A 10 3.93 -9.12 -0.56
N TRP A 11 3.71 -8.38 -1.64
CA TRP A 11 4.81 -7.94 -2.51
C TRP A 11 5.86 -7.12 -1.77
N SER A 12 5.43 -6.12 -0.98
CA SER A 12 6.38 -5.26 -0.27
C SER A 12 7.16 -6.03 0.79
N GLU A 13 6.53 -6.99 1.46
CA GLU A 13 7.17 -7.82 2.49
C GLU A 13 8.17 -8.83 1.90
N GLU A 14 7.87 -9.38 0.73
CA GLU A 14 8.70 -10.37 0.04
C GLU A 14 9.84 -9.73 -0.77
N VAL A 15 9.57 -8.62 -1.49
CA VAL A 15 10.50 -8.02 -2.45
C VAL A 15 11.35 -6.92 -1.82
N ILE A 16 10.78 -6.12 -0.90
CA ILE A 16 11.49 -4.97 -0.30
C ILE A 16 12.12 -5.37 1.04
N SER A 17 11.29 -5.70 2.04
CA SER A 17 11.74 -6.21 3.34
C SER A 17 10.56 -6.67 4.19
N PRO A 18 10.73 -7.58 5.17
CA PRO A 18 9.64 -8.05 6.03
C PRO A 18 8.89 -6.96 6.81
N LEU A 19 9.46 -5.75 6.94
CA LEU A 19 8.85 -4.60 7.62
C LEU A 19 8.44 -3.47 6.66
N ALA A 20 8.51 -3.71 5.35
CA ALA A 20 8.26 -2.68 4.35
C ALA A 20 6.83 -2.15 4.44
N TRP A 21 5.85 -3.05 4.44
CA TRP A 21 4.43 -2.68 4.53
C TRP A 21 4.13 -1.81 5.75
N GLN A 22 4.62 -2.21 6.93
CA GLN A 22 4.44 -1.45 8.16
C GLN A 22 5.00 -0.03 8.03
N ARG A 23 6.21 0.13 7.47
CA ARG A 23 6.85 1.44 7.30
C ARG A 23 6.10 2.32 6.30
N ILE A 24 5.66 1.73 5.19
CA ILE A 24 4.86 2.39 4.16
C ILE A 24 3.56 2.89 4.77
N ILE A 25 2.81 2.02 5.44
CA ILE A 25 1.52 2.38 6.03
C ILE A 25 1.68 3.43 7.11
N LEU A 26 2.65 3.31 8.03
CA LEU A 26 2.85 4.32 9.07
C LEU A 26 3.15 5.71 8.50
N LYS A 27 3.88 5.78 7.39
CA LYS A 27 4.19 7.04 6.72
C LYS A 27 3.02 7.58 5.89
N ALA A 28 2.27 6.71 5.21
CA ALA A 28 1.10 7.06 4.42
C ALA A 28 -0.15 7.34 5.28
N LEU A 29 -0.18 6.86 6.53
CA LEU A 29 -1.35 6.87 7.41
C LEU A 29 -2.01 8.25 7.57
N PRO A 30 -1.29 9.38 7.75
CA PRO A 30 -1.94 10.68 7.89
C PRO A 30 -2.87 10.99 6.72
N THR A 31 -2.39 10.81 5.48
CA THR A 31 -3.17 11.05 4.27
C THR A 31 -4.26 9.99 4.07
N LEU A 32 -3.96 8.72 4.34
CA LEU A 32 -4.93 7.63 4.19
C LEU A 32 -6.09 7.75 5.21
N LYS A 33 -5.84 8.30 6.40
CA LYS A 33 -6.89 8.60 7.39
C LYS A 33 -7.87 9.65 6.89
N GLU A 34 -7.39 10.69 6.20
CA GLU A 34 -8.26 11.70 5.58
C GLU A 34 -9.14 11.09 4.48
N MET A 35 -8.71 9.97 3.89
CA MET A 35 -9.47 9.18 2.91
C MET A 35 -10.40 8.13 3.56
N GLY A 36 -10.48 8.07 4.90
CA GLY A 36 -11.35 7.15 5.63
C GLY A 36 -10.75 5.77 5.92
N PHE A 37 -9.46 5.55 5.70
CA PHE A 37 -8.81 4.30 6.07
C PHE A 37 -8.39 4.28 7.54
N GLU A 38 -8.55 3.11 8.16
CA GLU A 38 -8.08 2.85 9.51
C GLU A 38 -6.75 2.09 9.52
N LEU A 39 -5.90 2.39 10.50
CA LEU A 39 -4.59 1.74 10.64
C LEU A 39 -4.71 0.21 10.70
N ASN A 40 -5.65 -0.33 11.48
CA ASN A 40 -5.78 -1.77 11.63
C ASN A 40 -6.17 -2.46 10.31
N ALA A 41 -7.09 -1.85 9.54
CA ALA A 41 -7.48 -2.36 8.23
C ALA A 41 -6.33 -2.32 7.23
N LEU A 42 -5.46 -1.31 7.29
CA LEU A 42 -4.27 -1.22 6.43
C LEU A 42 -3.16 -2.19 6.86
N MET A 43 -2.92 -2.36 8.16
CA MET A 43 -1.89 -3.27 8.67
C MET A 43 -2.26 -4.75 8.45
N ASN A 44 -3.55 -5.06 8.55
CA ASN A 44 -4.12 -6.39 8.37
C ASN A 44 -5.20 -6.35 7.28
N PRO A 45 -4.82 -6.12 6.01
CA PRO A 45 -5.77 -5.98 4.93
C PRO A 45 -6.48 -7.31 4.66
N SER A 46 -7.81 -7.26 4.56
CA SER A 46 -8.59 -8.40 4.06
C SER A 46 -8.37 -8.58 2.55
N GLU A 47 -8.70 -9.77 2.03
CA GLU A 47 -8.70 -10.04 0.58
C GLU A 47 -9.62 -9.08 -0.20
N THR A 48 -10.64 -8.54 0.47
CA THR A 48 -11.63 -7.63 -0.09
C THR A 48 -11.24 -6.16 -0.01
N LEU A 49 -10.14 -5.80 0.66
CA LEU A 49 -9.71 -4.41 0.77
C LEU A 49 -9.09 -3.94 -0.55
N ILE A 50 -9.88 -3.22 -1.33
CA ILE A 50 -9.46 -2.59 -2.57
C ILE A 50 -9.17 -1.11 -2.31
N LEU A 51 -7.97 -0.69 -2.70
CA LEU A 51 -7.56 0.70 -2.64
C LEU A 51 -8.14 1.48 -3.81
N SER A 52 -8.57 2.71 -3.53
CA SER A 52 -8.86 3.68 -4.59
C SER A 52 -7.57 4.11 -5.28
N GLU A 53 -7.70 4.68 -6.49
CA GLU A 53 -6.56 5.22 -7.23
C GLU A 53 -5.76 6.24 -6.42
N LYS A 54 -6.43 7.18 -5.77
CA LYS A 54 -5.76 8.18 -4.91
C LYS A 54 -5.03 7.54 -3.72
N ALA A 55 -5.62 6.51 -3.10
CA ALA A 55 -4.98 5.82 -1.99
C ALA A 55 -3.74 5.04 -2.45
N PHE A 56 -3.81 4.45 -3.65
CA PHE A 56 -2.69 3.79 -4.28
C PHE A 56 -1.55 4.78 -4.60
N GLU A 57 -1.85 5.94 -5.19
CA GLU A 57 -0.85 6.96 -5.49
C GLU A 57 -0.09 7.43 -4.24
N VAL A 58 -0.78 7.57 -3.11
CA VAL A 58 -0.14 7.89 -1.82
C VAL A 58 0.84 6.79 -1.41
N ILE A 59 0.43 5.52 -1.55
CA ILE A 59 1.28 4.37 -1.20
C ILE A 59 2.48 4.28 -2.15
N ASP A 60 2.27 4.43 -3.47
CA ASP A 60 3.34 4.40 -4.47
C ASP A 60 4.36 5.53 -4.24
N ALA A 61 3.90 6.74 -3.94
CA ALA A 61 4.78 7.86 -3.59
C ALA A 61 5.65 7.55 -2.36
N VAL A 62 5.07 6.94 -1.33
CA VAL A 62 5.81 6.53 -0.12
C VAL A 62 6.80 5.40 -0.42
N VAL A 63 6.44 4.44 -1.26
CA VAL A 63 7.33 3.35 -1.70
C VAL A 63 8.55 3.93 -2.43
N LYS A 64 8.31 4.84 -3.39
CA LYS A 64 9.37 5.54 -4.13
C LYS A 64 10.27 6.34 -3.21
N GLU A 65 9.70 7.06 -2.25
CA GLU A 65 10.46 7.87 -1.30
C GLU A 65 11.34 7.01 -0.37
N LEU A 66 10.79 5.93 0.19
CA LEU A 66 11.49 5.11 1.19
C LEU A 66 12.49 4.12 0.57
N TYR A 67 12.20 3.62 -0.63
CA TYR A 67 12.89 2.46 -1.20
C TYR A 67 13.43 2.67 -2.62
N GLN A 68 13.17 3.83 -3.23
CA GLN A 68 13.61 4.14 -4.61
C GLN A 68 13.21 3.06 -5.62
N THR A 69 12.06 2.43 -5.39
CA THR A 69 11.50 1.38 -6.24
C THR A 69 10.07 1.74 -6.64
N GLU A 70 9.54 1.05 -7.65
CA GLU A 70 8.20 1.25 -8.15
C GLU A 70 7.34 0.00 -7.94
N ILE A 71 6.05 0.21 -7.71
CA ILE A 71 5.09 -0.88 -7.64
C ILE A 71 4.92 -1.47 -9.03
N LEU A 72 5.02 -2.80 -9.13
CA LEU A 72 4.96 -3.50 -10.40
C LEU A 72 3.55 -3.43 -11.03
N PRO A 73 3.43 -3.18 -12.35
CA PRO A 73 2.13 -3.02 -13.02
C PRO A 73 1.17 -4.20 -12.86
N GLU A 74 1.68 -5.43 -12.72
CA GLU A 74 0.88 -6.64 -12.53
C GLU A 74 0.11 -6.68 -11.20
N LEU A 75 0.50 -5.87 -10.23
CA LEU A 75 -0.23 -5.70 -8.96
C LEU A 75 -1.47 -4.82 -9.13
N VAL A 76 -1.53 -4.12 -10.26
CA VAL A 76 -2.60 -3.18 -10.62
C VAL A 76 -3.53 -3.86 -11.61
N THR A 77 -4.79 -4.04 -11.24
CA THR A 77 -5.82 -4.58 -12.14
C THR A 77 -6.68 -3.45 -12.71
N ALA A 78 -7.06 -3.57 -13.99
CA ALA A 78 -7.88 -2.57 -14.70
C ALA A 78 -9.26 -2.40 -14.04
#